data_AF-A0A095SI65-F1
#
_entry.id   AF-A0A095SI65-F1
#
_cell.length_a   1.000
_cell.length_b   1.000
_cell.length_c   1.000
_cell.angle_alpha   90.00
_cell.angle_beta   90.00
_cell.angle_gamma   90.00
#
_symmetry.space_group_name_H-M   'P 1'
#
loop_
_entity.id
_entity.type
_entity.pdbx_description
1 polymer ?
#
loop_
_entity_poly.entity_id
_entity_poly.type
_entity_poly.pdbx_seq_one_letter_code
_entity_poly.pdbx_strand_id
1 'polypeptide(L)'
;MATVDLDRMLGKVRSTQWALQDIDWDAPGAELITDEQWPKLRDFMADLVWIEHIGGRGFAAMAKSAPTETLRQLYTYFYAEEQRHANAEMALMKRWGMLDDNGNMPPPNNNIRLVVDWMERYADDLDYRVLGTVTPALEVALDGALCQFLLDTVKDPVCHQAFAKINDDESRHLGVGFAVMERYSGSRTRGRINMATAKMLGRILKPQIILGAAVHFPLMNKMRDNVIRAGLPEEKLYQAMAKFEKIGGRTQAGRSNPLFRMVSAHMKMVADRSNRYYHVPVDLMVKLTDHIPQWALPKKPSWAGEVTWKPTDESEAPR
;
A
#
# COMPACT_ATOMS: atom_id res chain seq x y z
N MET A 1 3.21 27.43 -4.63
CA MET A 1 3.64 26.36 -3.69
C MET A 1 4.63 25.48 -4.42
N ALA A 2 5.68 25.02 -3.75
CA ALA A 2 6.74 24.25 -4.40
C ALA A 2 6.15 22.95 -4.97
N THR A 3 5.86 22.97 -6.27
CA THR A 3 5.67 21.75 -7.05
C THR A 3 6.89 20.88 -6.80
N VAL A 4 6.68 19.62 -6.41
CA VAL A 4 7.80 18.67 -6.28
C VAL A 4 8.53 18.65 -7.61
N ASP A 5 9.79 19.08 -7.57
CA ASP A 5 10.70 18.94 -8.70
C ASP A 5 11.02 17.45 -8.82
N LEU A 6 10.45 16.82 -9.85
CA LEU A 6 10.55 15.37 -10.06
C LEU A 6 11.97 14.94 -10.42
N ASP A 7 12.75 15.78 -11.09
CA ASP A 7 14.14 15.46 -11.45
C ASP A 7 15.03 15.55 -10.21
N ARG A 8 14.82 16.58 -9.38
CA ARG A 8 15.47 16.65 -8.06
C ARG A 8 15.04 15.50 -7.14
N MET A 9 13.77 15.11 -7.16
CA MET A 9 13.27 13.98 -6.39
C MET A 9 13.90 12.67 -6.85
N LEU A 10 14.01 12.44 -8.16
CA LEU A 10 14.71 11.28 -8.70
C LEU A 10 16.18 11.24 -8.27
N GLY A 11 16.85 12.40 -8.28
CA GLY A 11 18.20 12.54 -7.71
C GLY A 11 18.26 12.15 -6.23
N LYS A 12 17.29 12.63 -5.43
CA LYS A 12 17.19 12.27 -4.00
C LYS A 12 17.01 10.76 -3.83
N VAL A 13 16.01 10.16 -4.49
CA VAL A 13 15.70 8.72 -4.45
C VAL A 13 16.97 7.91 -4.72
N ARG A 14 17.70 8.22 -5.81
CA ARG A 14 18.96 7.55 -6.14
C ARG A 14 20.03 7.64 -5.05
N SER A 15 20.17 8.80 -4.41
CA SER A 15 21.20 9.04 -3.41
C SER A 15 20.89 8.47 -2.02
N THR A 16 19.64 8.09 -1.76
CA THR A 16 19.17 7.62 -0.45
C THR A 16 18.78 6.15 -0.45
N GLN A 17 19.20 5.39 -1.47
CA GLN A 17 18.98 3.95 -1.52
C GLN A 17 19.71 3.26 -0.35
N TRP A 18 19.09 2.22 0.17
CA TRP A 18 19.62 1.39 1.26
C TRP A 18 19.41 -0.10 0.94
N ALA A 19 20.09 -0.96 1.68
CA ALA A 19 20.02 -2.41 1.57
C ALA A 19 19.83 -3.06 2.95
N LEU A 20 19.39 -4.32 2.99
CA LEU A 20 19.19 -5.04 4.27
C LEU A 20 20.47 -5.09 5.11
N GLN A 21 21.65 -5.14 4.49
CA GLN A 21 22.94 -5.13 5.19
C GLN A 21 23.21 -3.83 5.97
N ASP A 22 22.50 -2.75 5.70
CA ASP A 22 22.61 -1.48 6.43
C ASP A 22 21.90 -1.51 7.80
N ILE A 23 21.20 -2.61 8.12
CA ILE A 23 20.47 -2.83 9.36
C ILE A 23 21.22 -3.86 10.20
N ASP A 24 21.40 -3.56 11.50
CA ASP A 24 22.06 -4.47 12.44
C ASP A 24 21.05 -5.52 12.93
N TRP A 25 20.86 -6.57 12.14
CA TRP A 25 19.91 -7.64 12.43
C TRP A 25 20.27 -8.47 13.67
N ASP A 26 21.49 -8.36 14.19
CA ASP A 26 21.99 -9.10 15.35
C ASP A 26 21.93 -8.27 16.65
N ALA A 27 21.57 -6.98 16.57
CA ALA A 27 21.37 -6.14 17.75
C ALA A 27 20.33 -6.75 18.73
N PRO A 28 20.40 -6.46 20.04
CA PRO A 28 19.45 -7.00 21.03
C PRO A 28 18.02 -6.47 20.83
N GLY A 29 17.03 -7.15 21.41
CA GLY A 29 15.64 -6.68 21.51
C GLY A 29 14.58 -7.54 20.82
N ALA A 30 14.97 -8.60 20.11
CA ALA A 30 14.02 -9.59 19.57
C ALA A 30 13.20 -10.25 20.70
N GLU A 31 13.80 -10.41 21.87
CA GLU A 31 13.19 -10.96 23.09
C GLU A 31 12.11 -10.05 23.69
N LEU A 32 11.98 -8.80 23.22
CA LEU A 32 10.95 -7.87 23.69
C LEU A 32 9.57 -8.14 23.07
N ILE A 33 9.48 -9.02 22.07
CA ILE A 33 8.21 -9.53 21.57
C ILE A 33 7.63 -10.50 22.60
N THR A 34 6.49 -10.13 23.16
CA THR A 34 5.82 -10.95 24.20
C THR A 34 5.03 -12.11 23.59
N ASP A 35 4.84 -13.19 24.35
CA ASP A 35 4.01 -14.34 23.95
C ASP A 35 2.56 -13.94 23.58
N GLU A 36 2.02 -12.90 24.23
CA GLU A 36 0.68 -12.38 23.93
C GLU A 36 0.64 -11.59 22.61
N GLN A 37 1.70 -10.82 22.33
CA GLN A 37 1.80 -10.01 21.12
C GLN A 37 2.11 -10.86 19.89
N TRP A 38 2.98 -11.86 20.05
CA TRP A 38 3.55 -12.66 18.98
C TRP A 38 2.53 -13.19 17.97
N PRO A 39 1.43 -13.89 18.35
CA PRO A 39 0.50 -14.47 17.37
C PRO A 39 -0.24 -13.39 16.56
N LYS A 40 -0.59 -12.26 17.19
CA LYS A 40 -1.26 -11.14 16.51
C LYS A 40 -0.30 -10.45 15.56
N LEU A 41 0.95 -10.25 16.00
CA LEU A 41 2.00 -9.63 15.20
C LEU A 41 2.40 -10.50 14.01
N ARG A 42 2.47 -11.82 14.17
CA ARG A 42 2.77 -12.75 13.07
C ARG A 42 1.79 -12.61 11.92
N ASP A 43 0.49 -12.68 12.21
CA ASP A 43 -0.54 -12.61 11.18
C ASP A 43 -0.58 -11.21 10.54
N PHE A 44 -0.31 -10.16 11.32
CA PHE A 44 -0.18 -8.79 10.83
C PHE A 44 1.00 -8.61 9.88
N MET A 45 2.21 -9.06 10.28
CA MET A 45 3.41 -8.98 9.45
C MET A 45 3.26 -9.78 8.15
N ALA A 46 2.59 -10.94 8.22
CA ALA A 46 2.30 -11.72 7.03
C ALA A 46 1.47 -10.95 6.02
N ASP A 47 0.41 -10.30 6.49
CA ASP A 47 -0.42 -9.45 5.64
C ASP A 47 0.36 -8.24 5.11
N LEU A 48 1.22 -7.64 5.93
CA LEU A 48 2.02 -6.46 5.58
C LEU A 48 3.01 -6.73 4.43
N VAL A 49 3.76 -7.82 4.48
CA VAL A 49 4.70 -8.23 3.40
C VAL A 49 3.98 -8.35 2.05
N TRP A 50 2.75 -8.89 2.04
CA TRP A 50 1.96 -9.00 0.82
C TRP A 50 1.34 -7.68 0.36
N ILE A 51 1.17 -6.73 1.27
CA ILE A 51 0.69 -5.40 0.95
C ILE A 51 1.78 -4.58 0.24
N GLU A 52 3.04 -4.67 0.65
CA GLU A 52 4.16 -4.02 -0.06
C GLU A 52 4.26 -4.53 -1.50
N HIS A 53 4.00 -5.83 -1.70
CA HIS A 53 3.84 -6.40 -3.03
C HIS A 53 2.70 -5.76 -3.85
N ILE A 54 1.55 -5.48 -3.23
CA ILE A 54 0.45 -4.76 -3.90
C ILE A 54 0.90 -3.35 -4.30
N GLY A 55 1.60 -2.62 -3.42
CA GLY A 55 2.20 -1.32 -3.69
C GLY A 55 3.16 -1.38 -4.89
N GLY A 56 4.10 -2.32 -4.84
CA GLY A 56 5.08 -2.59 -5.90
C GLY A 56 4.40 -2.90 -7.23
N ARG A 57 3.37 -3.75 -7.26
CA ARG A 57 2.61 -4.05 -8.48
C ARG A 57 1.90 -2.83 -9.05
N GLY A 58 1.43 -1.94 -8.18
CA GLY A 58 0.88 -0.63 -8.53
C GLY A 58 1.92 0.28 -9.19
N PHE A 59 3.10 0.41 -8.60
CA PHE A 59 4.20 1.17 -9.20
C PHE A 59 4.67 0.59 -10.52
N ALA A 60 4.76 -0.73 -10.65
CA ALA A 60 5.09 -1.39 -11.92
C ALA A 60 4.08 -1.05 -13.04
N ALA A 61 2.78 -1.03 -12.73
CA ALA A 61 1.74 -0.60 -13.68
C ALA A 61 1.86 0.89 -14.05
N MET A 62 2.13 1.74 -13.05
CA MET A 62 2.34 3.17 -13.28
C MET A 62 3.60 3.45 -14.10
N ALA A 63 4.67 2.68 -13.93
CA ALA A 63 5.88 2.78 -14.73
C ALA A 63 5.59 2.49 -16.21
N LYS A 64 4.84 1.42 -16.51
CA LYS A 64 4.47 1.06 -17.90
C LYS A 64 3.67 2.15 -18.61
N SER A 65 2.81 2.85 -17.87
CA SER A 65 1.91 3.89 -18.41
C SER A 65 2.38 5.32 -18.11
N ALA A 66 3.62 5.48 -17.62
CA ALA A 66 4.12 6.77 -17.16
C ALA A 66 4.18 7.80 -18.30
N PRO A 67 3.69 9.03 -18.09
CA PRO A 67 3.64 10.06 -19.13
C PRO A 67 5.00 10.74 -19.39
N THR A 68 5.98 10.55 -18.52
CA THR A 68 7.34 11.09 -18.68
C THR A 68 8.38 10.06 -18.25
N GLU A 69 9.58 10.19 -18.81
CA GLU A 69 10.71 9.32 -18.48
C GLU A 69 11.14 9.44 -17.01
N THR A 70 11.14 10.64 -16.44
CA THR A 70 11.42 10.84 -15.00
C THR A 70 10.42 10.09 -14.12
N LEU A 71 9.12 10.12 -14.44
CA LEU A 71 8.10 9.38 -13.69
C LEU A 71 8.26 7.87 -13.85
N ARG A 72 8.55 7.42 -15.08
CA ARG A 72 8.85 6.01 -15.33
C ARG A 72 9.98 5.52 -14.44
N GLN A 73 11.09 6.27 -14.37
CA GLN A 73 12.24 5.92 -13.53
C GLN A 73 11.90 5.97 -12.04
N LEU A 74 11.19 7.00 -11.57
CA LEU A 74 10.73 7.08 -10.17
C LEU A 74 9.91 5.84 -9.80
N TYR A 75 8.94 5.45 -10.62
CA TYR A 75 8.12 4.26 -10.35
C TYR A 75 8.89 2.95 -10.43
N THR A 76 9.93 2.86 -11.28
CA THR A 76 10.85 1.71 -11.25
C THR A 76 11.63 1.64 -9.94
N TYR A 77 12.10 2.78 -9.40
CA TYR A 77 12.73 2.80 -8.08
C TYR A 77 11.73 2.47 -6.97
N PHE A 78 10.52 3.03 -7.01
CA PHE A 78 9.50 2.75 -5.99
C PHE A 78 9.14 1.27 -5.97
N TYR A 79 8.94 0.65 -7.13
CA TYR A 79 8.79 -0.81 -7.21
C TYR A 79 9.95 -1.57 -6.51
N ALA A 80 11.19 -1.15 -6.70
CA ALA A 80 12.34 -1.78 -6.04
C ALA A 80 12.45 -1.44 -4.53
N GLU A 81 11.96 -0.28 -4.09
CA GLU A 81 11.81 0.10 -2.67
C GLU A 81 10.78 -0.81 -2.00
N GLU A 82 9.59 -0.99 -2.57
CA GLU A 82 8.55 -1.91 -2.07
C GLU A 82 9.04 -3.36 -1.91
N GLN A 83 9.82 -3.86 -2.88
CA GLN A 83 10.42 -5.18 -2.77
C GLN A 83 11.43 -5.28 -1.61
N ARG A 84 12.15 -4.19 -1.30
CA ARG A 84 13.04 -4.13 -0.15
C ARG A 84 12.28 -4.00 1.16
N HIS A 85 11.15 -3.29 1.18
CA HIS A 85 10.27 -3.21 2.34
C HIS A 85 9.77 -4.60 2.71
N ALA A 86 9.20 -5.32 1.74
CA ALA A 86 8.80 -6.73 1.89
C ALA A 86 9.94 -7.63 2.42
N ASN A 87 11.16 -7.46 1.91
CA ASN A 87 12.32 -8.23 2.38
C ASN A 87 12.71 -7.87 3.83
N ALA A 88 12.71 -6.59 4.19
CA ALA A 88 13.04 -6.14 5.55
C ALA A 88 11.99 -6.64 6.56
N GLU A 89 10.72 -6.63 6.18
CA GLU A 89 9.64 -7.20 6.98
C GLU A 89 9.75 -8.70 7.13
N MET A 90 10.11 -9.42 6.06
CA MET A 90 10.44 -10.85 6.14
C MET A 90 11.65 -11.13 7.03
N ALA A 91 12.66 -10.27 7.03
CA ALA A 91 13.80 -10.37 7.94
C ALA A 91 13.40 -10.14 9.40
N LEU A 92 12.50 -9.19 9.69
CA LEU A 92 11.89 -9.03 11.01
C LEU A 92 11.10 -10.28 11.43
N MET A 93 10.29 -10.84 10.53
CA MET A 93 9.57 -12.09 10.80
C MET A 93 10.54 -13.24 11.10
N LYS A 94 11.65 -13.36 10.36
CA LYS A 94 12.69 -14.36 10.64
C LYS A 94 13.28 -14.16 12.03
N ARG A 95 13.64 -12.92 12.37
CA ARG A 95 14.22 -12.53 13.65
C ARG A 95 13.30 -12.85 14.84
N TRP A 96 12.00 -12.71 14.67
CA TRP A 96 11.01 -13.05 15.71
C TRP A 96 10.53 -14.50 15.67
N GLY A 97 11.13 -15.36 14.85
CA GLY A 97 10.77 -16.77 14.77
C GLY A 97 9.39 -17.04 14.14
N MET A 98 8.90 -16.13 13.30
CA MET A 98 7.56 -16.16 12.70
C MET A 98 7.45 -16.93 11.39
N LEU A 99 8.59 -17.36 10.83
CA LEU A 99 8.65 -18.17 9.61
C LEU A 99 8.60 -19.67 9.95
N ASP A 100 8.13 -20.49 9.02
CA ASP A 100 8.17 -21.94 9.17
C ASP A 100 9.61 -22.50 9.10
N ASP A 101 9.78 -23.81 9.32
CA ASP A 101 11.08 -24.48 9.30
C ASP A 101 11.84 -24.35 7.96
N ASN A 102 11.10 -24.13 6.87
CA ASN A 102 11.65 -23.92 5.53
C ASN A 102 11.89 -22.43 5.22
N GLY A 103 11.60 -21.53 6.18
CA GLY A 103 11.71 -20.09 6.02
C GLY A 103 10.56 -19.46 5.23
N ASN A 104 9.43 -20.16 5.06
CA ASN A 104 8.25 -19.59 4.42
C ASN A 104 7.42 -18.78 5.42
N MET A 105 6.85 -17.70 4.89
CA MET A 105 5.82 -16.93 5.58
C MET A 105 4.49 -17.69 5.62
N PRO A 106 3.67 -17.52 6.68
CA PRO A 106 2.28 -17.94 6.63
C PRO A 106 1.54 -17.35 5.42
N PRO A 107 0.48 -18.03 4.92
CA PRO A 107 -0.30 -17.52 3.81
C PRO A 107 -1.00 -16.21 4.20
N PRO A 108 -1.15 -15.25 3.27
CA PRO A 108 -1.90 -14.05 3.55
C PRO A 108 -3.38 -14.36 3.73
N ASN A 109 -4.11 -13.43 4.33
CA ASN A 109 -5.56 -13.55 4.39
C ASN A 109 -6.21 -13.61 2.99
N ASN A 110 -7.43 -14.16 2.93
CA ASN A 110 -8.14 -14.39 1.67
C ASN A 110 -8.37 -13.10 0.85
N ASN A 111 -8.63 -11.96 1.51
CA ASN A 111 -8.89 -10.69 0.82
C ASN A 111 -7.63 -10.17 0.11
N ILE A 112 -6.46 -10.32 0.75
CA ILE A 112 -5.18 -10.01 0.10
C ILE A 112 -4.96 -10.91 -1.12
N ARG A 113 -5.19 -12.23 -1.03
CA ARG A 113 -5.05 -13.13 -2.20
C ARG A 113 -5.95 -12.71 -3.37
N LEU A 114 -7.18 -12.28 -3.09
CA LEU A 114 -8.12 -11.81 -4.11
C LEU A 114 -7.67 -10.50 -4.76
N VAL A 115 -7.19 -9.54 -3.97
CA VAL A 115 -6.67 -8.26 -4.47
C VAL A 115 -5.41 -8.47 -5.29
N VAL A 116 -4.51 -9.34 -4.83
CA VAL A 116 -3.29 -9.71 -5.54
C VAL A 116 -3.60 -10.31 -6.91
N ASP A 117 -4.53 -11.25 -7.00
CA ASP A 117 -4.98 -11.83 -8.28
C ASP A 117 -5.65 -10.78 -9.19
N TRP A 118 -6.43 -9.86 -8.61
CA TRP A 118 -7.02 -8.78 -9.39
C TRP A 118 -5.96 -7.82 -9.94
N MET A 119 -4.97 -7.44 -9.12
CA MET A 119 -3.84 -6.60 -9.53
C MET A 119 -3.01 -7.28 -10.62
N GLU A 120 -2.77 -8.59 -10.50
CA GLU A 120 -2.07 -9.37 -11.52
C GLU A 120 -2.75 -9.24 -12.88
N ARG A 121 -4.08 -9.47 -12.91
CA ARG A 121 -4.85 -9.52 -14.16
C ARG A 121 -5.11 -8.16 -14.79
N TYR A 122 -5.24 -7.10 -13.98
CA TYR A 122 -5.86 -5.86 -14.47
C TYR A 122 -5.04 -4.59 -14.23
N ALA A 123 -4.02 -4.59 -13.37
CA ALA A 123 -3.37 -3.33 -13.00
C ALA A 123 -2.73 -2.59 -14.19
N ASP A 124 -2.19 -3.32 -15.17
CA ASP A 124 -1.59 -2.71 -16.38
C ASP A 124 -2.61 -2.02 -17.29
N ASP A 125 -3.89 -2.41 -17.20
CA ASP A 125 -4.97 -1.88 -18.05
C ASP A 125 -5.74 -0.71 -17.39
N LEU A 126 -5.36 -0.34 -16.16
CA LEU A 126 -5.97 0.78 -15.44
C LEU A 126 -5.50 2.13 -16.02
N ASP A 127 -6.41 3.12 -16.06
CA ASP A 127 -6.03 4.48 -16.48
C ASP A 127 -5.03 5.04 -15.47
N TYR A 128 -3.92 5.60 -15.96
CA TYR A 128 -2.86 6.20 -15.15
C TYR A 128 -3.37 7.15 -14.06
N ARG A 129 -4.45 7.91 -14.31
CA ARG A 129 -5.03 8.84 -13.31
C ARG A 129 -5.75 8.12 -12.17
N VAL A 130 -6.29 6.92 -12.43
CA VAL A 130 -6.88 6.08 -11.39
C VAL A 130 -5.77 5.57 -10.48
N LEU A 131 -4.74 4.95 -11.04
CA LEU A 131 -3.57 4.50 -10.28
C LEU A 131 -2.92 5.66 -9.52
N GLY A 132 -2.61 6.76 -10.19
CA GLY A 132 -2.00 7.95 -9.58
C GLY A 132 -2.87 8.69 -8.55
N THR A 133 -4.14 8.28 -8.34
CA THR A 133 -4.99 8.77 -7.24
C THR A 133 -5.16 7.71 -6.14
N VAL A 134 -5.29 6.44 -6.51
CA VAL A 134 -5.51 5.34 -5.56
C VAL A 134 -4.21 4.96 -4.86
N THR A 135 -3.08 4.87 -5.56
CA THR A 135 -1.79 4.50 -4.95
C THR A 135 -1.42 5.42 -3.78
N PRO A 136 -1.43 6.76 -3.89
CA PRO A 136 -1.13 7.61 -2.74
C PRO A 136 -2.15 7.51 -1.60
N ALA A 137 -3.38 7.08 -1.88
CA ALA A 137 -4.38 6.84 -0.83
C ALA A 137 -4.11 5.54 -0.07
N LEU A 138 -3.64 4.50 -0.79
CA LEU A 138 -3.15 3.26 -0.19
C LEU A 138 -1.92 3.58 0.66
N GLU A 139 -0.88 4.21 0.12
CA GLU A 139 0.33 4.58 0.88
C GLU A 139 0.02 5.35 2.17
N VAL A 140 -0.91 6.31 2.14
CA VAL A 140 -1.32 7.02 3.37
C VAL A 140 -1.95 6.09 4.41
N ALA A 141 -2.75 5.12 3.98
CA ALA A 141 -3.33 4.14 4.88
C ALA A 141 -2.26 3.18 5.45
N LEU A 142 -1.26 2.81 4.64
CA LEU A 142 -0.13 1.96 5.01
C LEU A 142 0.81 2.68 5.99
N ASP A 143 1.44 3.78 5.57
CA ASP A 143 2.32 4.63 6.37
C ASP A 143 1.63 5.12 7.66
N GLY A 144 0.40 5.63 7.51
CA GLY A 144 -0.26 6.33 8.60
C GLY A 144 -0.77 5.41 9.71
N ALA A 145 -1.12 4.16 9.42
CA ALA A 145 -1.74 3.26 10.39
C ALA A 145 -0.92 1.99 10.64
N LEU A 146 -0.35 1.36 9.62
CA LEU A 146 0.38 0.09 9.75
C LEU A 146 1.79 0.33 10.32
N CYS A 147 2.54 1.26 9.74
CA CYS A 147 3.87 1.61 10.24
C CYS A 147 3.78 2.23 11.64
N GLN A 148 2.83 3.14 11.85
CA GLN A 148 2.58 3.74 13.16
C GLN A 148 2.22 2.68 14.23
N PHE A 149 1.43 1.66 13.86
CA PHE A 149 1.13 0.55 14.77
C PHE A 149 2.41 -0.17 15.21
N LEU A 150 3.29 -0.52 14.27
CA LEU A 150 4.53 -1.21 14.59
C LEU A 150 5.43 -0.36 15.49
N LEU A 151 5.61 0.92 15.16
CA LEU A 151 6.43 1.83 15.95
C LEU A 151 5.86 2.09 17.35
N ASP A 152 4.54 2.07 17.53
CA ASP A 152 3.92 2.30 18.84
C ASP A 152 3.88 1.03 19.73
N THR A 153 3.91 -0.16 19.13
CA THR A 153 3.64 -1.42 19.86
C THR A 153 4.81 -2.39 19.90
N VAL A 154 5.68 -2.39 18.90
CA VAL A 154 6.86 -3.25 18.85
C VAL A 154 8.02 -2.53 19.51
N LYS A 155 8.61 -3.15 20.53
CA LYS A 155 9.72 -2.56 21.31
C LYS A 155 11.11 -2.97 20.81
N ASP A 156 11.19 -3.84 19.80
CA ASP A 156 12.46 -4.26 19.21
C ASP A 156 13.12 -3.08 18.46
N PRO A 157 14.28 -2.56 18.90
CA PRO A 157 14.93 -1.43 18.26
C PRO A 157 15.34 -1.70 16.81
N VAL A 158 15.54 -2.97 16.42
CA VAL A 158 15.83 -3.34 15.01
C VAL A 158 14.61 -3.11 14.12
N CYS A 159 13.40 -3.31 14.65
CA CYS A 159 12.15 -2.92 13.97
C CYS A 159 12.16 -1.42 13.67
N HIS A 160 12.48 -0.60 14.67
CA HIS A 160 12.53 0.86 14.50
C HIS A 160 13.60 1.29 13.51
N GLN A 161 14.76 0.62 13.48
CA GLN A 161 15.81 0.87 12.50
C GLN A 161 15.33 0.56 11.07
N ALA A 162 14.69 -0.59 10.86
CA ALA A 162 14.13 -0.97 9.56
C ALA A 162 13.03 0.00 9.11
N PHE A 163 12.06 0.29 9.98
CA PHE A 163 10.96 1.20 9.67
C PHE A 163 11.38 2.65 9.51
N ALA A 164 12.51 3.08 10.10
CA ALA A 164 13.07 4.40 9.78
C ALA A 164 13.47 4.51 8.31
N LYS A 165 14.05 3.44 7.74
CA LYS A 165 14.41 3.39 6.31
C LYS A 165 13.17 3.33 5.41
N ILE A 166 12.21 2.48 5.76
CA ILE A 166 10.93 2.36 5.04
C ILE A 166 10.19 3.71 5.04
N ASN A 167 10.04 4.34 6.20
CA ASN A 167 9.37 5.65 6.32
C ASN A 167 10.06 6.76 5.50
N ASP A 168 11.39 6.74 5.40
CA ASP A 168 12.14 7.66 4.56
C ASP A 168 11.76 7.49 3.07
N ASP A 169 11.58 6.24 2.61
CA ASP A 169 11.12 5.90 1.26
C ASP A 169 9.67 6.34 1.05
N GLU A 170 8.76 5.98 1.97
CA GLU A 170 7.34 6.32 1.94
C GLU A 170 7.09 7.82 1.82
N SER A 171 7.90 8.63 2.51
CA SER A 171 7.80 10.08 2.41
C SER A 171 8.00 10.59 0.97
N ARG A 172 8.81 9.90 0.17
CA ARG A 172 9.10 10.23 -1.23
C ARG A 172 8.02 9.68 -2.15
N HIS A 173 7.52 8.48 -1.88
CA HIS A 173 6.39 7.88 -2.59
C HIS A 173 5.17 8.78 -2.50
N LEU A 174 4.80 9.20 -1.29
CA LEU A 174 3.72 10.15 -1.03
C LEU A 174 3.99 11.51 -1.69
N GLY A 175 5.21 12.03 -1.58
CA GLY A 175 5.59 13.31 -2.19
C GLY A 175 5.35 13.33 -3.70
N VAL A 176 5.80 12.28 -4.41
CA VAL A 176 5.56 12.12 -5.85
C VAL A 176 4.09 11.83 -6.12
N GLY A 177 3.45 10.97 -5.34
CA GLY A 177 2.06 10.57 -5.47
C GLY A 177 1.11 11.76 -5.45
N PHE A 178 1.21 12.63 -4.44
CA PHE A 178 0.41 13.85 -4.37
C PHE A 178 0.74 14.83 -5.50
N ALA A 179 2.01 14.99 -5.88
CA ALA A 179 2.39 15.86 -6.99
C ALA A 179 1.81 15.38 -8.33
N VAL A 180 1.78 14.07 -8.57
CA VAL A 180 1.16 13.44 -9.74
C VAL A 180 -0.36 13.62 -9.69
N MET A 181 -0.99 13.32 -8.56
CA MET A 181 -2.43 13.49 -8.39
C MET A 181 -2.88 14.94 -8.67
N GLU A 182 -2.10 15.93 -8.21
CA GLU A 182 -2.37 17.35 -8.50
C GLU A 182 -2.11 17.72 -9.95
N ARG A 183 -0.97 17.30 -10.52
CA ARG A 183 -0.58 17.63 -11.90
C ARG A 183 -1.51 17.02 -12.94
N TYR A 184 -2.01 15.81 -12.68
CA TYR A 184 -2.87 15.06 -13.60
C TYR A 184 -4.35 15.06 -13.18
N SER A 185 -4.72 15.88 -12.19
CA SER A 185 -6.10 16.12 -11.70
C SER A 185 -7.12 16.57 -12.76
N GLY A 186 -6.66 16.95 -13.95
CA GLY A 186 -7.48 17.38 -15.07
C GLY A 186 -7.29 18.86 -15.37
N SER A 187 -6.76 19.11 -16.56
CA SER A 187 -6.82 20.40 -17.24
C SER A 187 -8.22 21.00 -17.18
N ARG A 188 -8.30 22.33 -17.00
CA ARG A 188 -9.45 23.22 -17.25
C ARG A 188 -10.35 22.71 -18.39
N THR A 189 -11.33 21.85 -18.11
CA THR A 189 -12.40 21.57 -19.07
C THR A 189 -13.59 22.43 -18.67
N ARG A 190 -13.42 23.75 -18.85
CA ARG A 190 -14.50 24.72 -18.79
C ARG A 190 -15.30 24.54 -20.09
N GLY A 191 -16.24 23.60 -20.08
CA GLY A 191 -17.20 23.38 -21.17
C GLY A 191 -17.23 21.95 -21.72
N ARG A 192 -18.05 21.08 -21.10
CA ARG A 192 -18.77 19.89 -21.64
C ARG A 192 -19.06 18.89 -20.51
N ILE A 193 -19.98 19.27 -19.63
CA ILE A 193 -20.39 18.47 -18.46
C ILE A 193 -21.01 17.12 -18.87
N ASN A 194 -21.61 17.01 -20.06
CA ASN A 194 -22.31 15.79 -20.48
C ASN A 194 -21.37 14.66 -20.96
N MET A 195 -20.32 15.00 -21.72
CA MET A 195 -19.40 13.99 -22.27
C MET A 195 -18.35 13.54 -21.24
N ALA A 196 -17.95 14.42 -20.32
CA ALA A 196 -17.05 14.07 -19.22
C ALA A 196 -17.71 13.08 -18.25
N THR A 197 -18.99 13.31 -17.91
CA THR A 197 -19.78 12.42 -17.05
C THR A 197 -20.04 11.07 -17.72
N ALA A 198 -20.41 11.04 -19.01
CA ALA A 198 -20.58 9.79 -19.75
C ALA A 198 -19.28 8.98 -19.87
N LYS A 199 -18.13 9.65 -20.12
CA LYS A 199 -16.81 9.00 -20.12
C LYS A 199 -16.41 8.49 -18.74
N MET A 200 -16.78 9.19 -17.66
CA MET A 200 -16.54 8.75 -16.29
C MET A 200 -17.41 7.53 -15.94
N LEU A 201 -18.71 7.56 -16.24
CA LEU A 201 -19.62 6.41 -16.07
C LEU A 201 -19.14 5.19 -16.87
N GLY A 202 -18.77 5.36 -18.13
CA GLY A 202 -18.23 4.30 -18.96
C GLY A 202 -16.90 3.71 -18.45
N ARG A 203 -16.12 4.46 -17.67
CA ARG A 203 -14.92 3.95 -17.00
C ARG A 203 -15.24 3.16 -15.74
N ILE A 204 -16.23 3.59 -14.96
CA ILE A 204 -16.65 2.91 -13.71
C ILE A 204 -17.39 1.59 -14.00
N LEU A 205 -18.12 1.51 -15.11
CA LEU A 205 -18.84 0.30 -15.52
C LEU A 205 -17.96 -0.77 -16.17
N LYS A 206 -16.64 -0.52 -16.32
CA LYS A 206 -15.72 -1.55 -16.82
C LYS A 206 -15.70 -2.75 -15.87
N PRO A 207 -15.84 -4.00 -16.37
CA PRO A 207 -15.88 -5.19 -15.52
C PRO A 207 -14.72 -5.28 -14.52
N GLN A 208 -13.51 -4.92 -14.96
CA GLN A 208 -12.33 -4.91 -14.09
C GLN A 208 -12.45 -3.90 -12.93
N ILE A 209 -13.09 -2.75 -13.12
CA ILE A 209 -13.28 -1.75 -12.05
C ILE A 209 -14.33 -2.22 -11.04
N ILE A 210 -15.40 -2.86 -11.53
CA ILE A 210 -16.44 -3.46 -10.66
C ILE A 210 -15.84 -4.59 -9.82
N LEU A 211 -15.09 -5.50 -10.45
CA LEU A 211 -14.36 -6.56 -9.75
C LEU A 211 -13.35 -5.97 -8.76
N GLY A 212 -12.65 -4.89 -9.15
CA GLY A 212 -11.71 -4.18 -8.29
C GLY A 212 -12.39 -3.64 -7.03
N ALA A 213 -13.55 -2.99 -7.18
CA ALA A 213 -14.33 -2.51 -6.05
C ALA A 213 -14.80 -3.67 -5.14
N ALA A 214 -15.22 -4.79 -5.74
CA ALA A 214 -15.70 -5.97 -5.02
C ALA A 214 -14.60 -6.63 -4.15
N VAL A 215 -13.34 -6.58 -4.57
CA VAL A 215 -12.21 -7.07 -3.76
C VAL A 215 -11.60 -6.00 -2.84
N HIS A 216 -11.66 -4.72 -3.24
CA HIS A 216 -11.12 -3.60 -2.48
C HIS A 216 -11.91 -3.29 -1.20
N PHE A 217 -13.24 -3.21 -1.28
CA PHE A 217 -14.05 -2.88 -0.10
C PHE A 217 -13.88 -3.86 1.07
N PRO A 218 -13.96 -5.20 0.88
CA PRO A 218 -13.73 -6.12 1.99
C PRO A 218 -12.28 -6.09 2.47
N LEU A 219 -11.28 -5.88 1.59
CA LEU A 219 -9.89 -5.67 2.01
C LEU A 219 -9.78 -4.49 2.99
N MET A 220 -10.39 -3.34 2.67
CA MET A 220 -10.29 -2.15 3.53
C MET A 220 -10.88 -2.38 4.92
N ASN A 221 -12.06 -3.01 5.04
CA ASN A 221 -12.62 -3.34 6.35
C ASN A 221 -11.75 -4.37 7.09
N LYS A 222 -11.22 -5.37 6.38
CA LYS A 222 -10.34 -6.39 6.96
C LYS A 222 -9.05 -5.77 7.50
N MET A 223 -8.41 -4.87 6.76
CA MET A 223 -7.20 -4.16 7.18
C MET A 223 -7.45 -3.36 8.45
N ARG A 224 -8.54 -2.58 8.52
CA ARG A 224 -8.96 -1.90 9.75
C ARG A 224 -9.12 -2.88 10.90
N ASP A 225 -9.86 -3.96 10.70
CA ASP A 225 -10.14 -4.94 11.77
C ASP A 225 -8.87 -5.63 12.25
N ASN A 226 -7.93 -5.94 11.35
CA ASN A 226 -6.62 -6.49 11.67
C ASN A 226 -5.78 -5.52 12.51
N VAL A 227 -5.76 -4.24 12.14
CA VAL A 227 -5.03 -3.18 12.85
C VAL A 227 -5.57 -2.96 14.27
N ILE A 228 -6.90 -2.92 14.42
CA ILE A 228 -7.55 -2.81 15.72
C ILE A 228 -7.25 -4.05 16.58
N ARG A 229 -7.35 -5.24 15.98
CA ARG A 229 -7.03 -6.52 16.65
C ARG A 229 -5.57 -6.60 17.09
N ALA A 230 -4.66 -6.03 16.31
CA ALA A 230 -3.23 -5.98 16.63
C ALA A 230 -2.94 -5.01 17.78
N GLY A 231 -3.84 -4.05 18.05
CA GLY A 231 -3.80 -3.17 19.22
C GLY A 231 -3.74 -1.67 18.90
N LEU A 232 -3.89 -1.27 17.63
CA LEU A 232 -3.96 0.15 17.29
C LEU A 232 -5.33 0.73 17.70
N PRO A 233 -5.37 1.86 18.43
CA PRO A 233 -6.61 2.60 18.64
C PRO A 233 -7.24 3.02 17.31
N GLU A 234 -8.55 2.87 17.21
CA GLU A 234 -9.31 3.17 16.00
C GLU A 234 -9.15 4.64 15.59
N GLU A 235 -9.00 5.55 16.55
CA GLU A 235 -8.75 6.97 16.32
C GLU A 235 -7.45 7.24 15.55
N LYS A 236 -6.40 6.42 15.75
CA LYS A 236 -5.14 6.58 15.02
C LYS A 236 -5.30 6.19 13.55
N LEU A 237 -6.09 5.16 13.26
CA LEU A 237 -6.46 4.83 11.89
C LEU A 237 -7.24 5.97 11.24
N TYR A 238 -8.16 6.61 11.96
CA TYR A 238 -8.91 7.77 11.43
C TYR A 238 -7.99 8.94 11.13
N GLN A 239 -7.04 9.23 12.03
CA GLN A 239 -6.05 10.28 11.81
C GLN A 239 -5.16 9.99 10.61
N ALA A 240 -4.74 8.74 10.43
CA ALA A 240 -4.01 8.28 9.26
C ALA A 240 -4.79 8.55 7.97
N MET A 241 -6.02 8.06 7.89
CA MET A 241 -6.88 8.23 6.71
C MET A 241 -7.20 9.70 6.43
N ALA A 242 -7.33 10.53 7.47
CA ALA A 242 -7.55 11.96 7.34
C ALA A 242 -6.35 12.71 6.73
N LYS A 243 -5.12 12.16 6.82
CA LYS A 243 -3.95 12.75 6.16
C LYS A 243 -4.15 12.83 4.64
N PHE A 244 -4.83 11.86 4.02
CA PHE A 244 -5.06 11.86 2.57
C PHE A 244 -5.90 13.06 2.14
N GLU A 245 -7.01 13.31 2.83
CA GLU A 245 -7.84 14.51 2.58
C GLU A 245 -7.05 15.77 2.88
N LYS A 246 -6.35 15.81 4.02
CA LYS A 246 -5.60 16.99 4.46
C LYS A 246 -4.53 17.39 3.45
N ILE A 247 -3.79 16.43 2.89
CA ILE A 247 -2.67 16.69 1.96
C ILE A 247 -3.20 16.88 0.53
N GLY A 248 -4.04 15.97 0.04
CA GLY A 248 -4.61 16.08 -1.31
C GLY A 248 -5.57 17.25 -1.49
N GLY A 249 -6.19 17.72 -0.40
CA GLY A 249 -7.09 18.86 -0.37
C GLY A 249 -6.41 20.21 -0.19
N ARG A 250 -5.06 20.30 -0.09
CA ARG A 250 -4.36 21.57 0.17
C ARG A 250 -4.46 22.55 -0.99
N THR A 251 -4.36 22.05 -2.21
CA THR A 251 -4.36 22.88 -3.43
C THR A 251 -5.73 22.91 -4.09
N GLN A 252 -5.97 23.96 -4.89
CA GLN A 252 -7.19 24.03 -5.72
C GLN A 252 -7.24 22.88 -6.73
N ALA A 253 -6.09 22.50 -7.30
CA ALA A 253 -5.99 21.39 -8.25
C ALA A 253 -6.44 20.08 -7.61
N GLY A 254 -5.86 19.70 -6.46
CA GLY A 254 -6.27 18.51 -5.73
C GLY A 254 -7.75 18.51 -5.34
N ARG A 255 -8.27 19.61 -4.77
CA ARG A 255 -9.71 19.74 -4.44
C ARG A 255 -10.64 19.60 -5.64
N SER A 256 -10.20 20.02 -6.83
CA SER A 256 -10.99 19.94 -8.04
C SER A 256 -10.96 18.56 -8.72
N ASN A 257 -10.03 17.69 -8.33
CA ASN A 257 -9.90 16.33 -8.87
C ASN A 257 -11.11 15.46 -8.46
N PRO A 258 -11.95 15.00 -9.40
CA PRO A 258 -13.11 14.17 -9.08
C PRO A 258 -12.73 12.81 -8.47
N LEU A 259 -11.63 12.20 -8.90
CA LEU A 259 -11.16 10.93 -8.37
C LEU A 259 -10.69 11.10 -6.92
N PHE A 260 -9.94 12.15 -6.62
CA PHE A 260 -9.54 12.48 -5.24
C PHE A 260 -10.75 12.60 -4.33
N ARG A 261 -11.79 13.34 -4.76
CA ARG A 261 -13.02 13.51 -3.99
C ARG A 261 -13.73 12.19 -3.74
N MET A 262 -13.79 11.32 -4.76
CA MET A 262 -14.40 9.99 -4.63
C MET A 262 -13.63 9.12 -3.63
N VAL A 263 -12.30 9.04 -3.78
CA VAL A 263 -11.43 8.24 -2.89
C VAL A 263 -11.43 8.79 -1.47
N SER A 264 -11.34 10.11 -1.29
CA SER A 264 -11.41 10.77 0.01
C SER A 264 -12.76 10.53 0.69
N ALA A 265 -13.88 10.59 -0.04
CA ALA A 265 -15.19 10.25 0.50
C ALA A 265 -15.27 8.77 0.92
N HIS A 266 -14.72 7.85 0.11
CA HIS A 266 -14.65 6.43 0.46
C HIS A 266 -13.81 6.19 1.73
N MET A 267 -12.64 6.80 1.86
CA MET A 267 -11.81 6.69 3.06
C MET A 267 -12.54 7.15 4.32
N LYS A 268 -13.35 8.21 4.24
CA LYS A 268 -14.20 8.65 5.36
C LYS A 268 -15.27 7.62 5.73
N MET A 269 -15.87 6.96 4.74
CA MET A 269 -16.86 5.92 4.99
C MET A 269 -16.24 4.67 5.62
N VAL A 270 -15.02 4.30 5.22
CA VAL A 270 -14.26 3.20 5.83
C VAL A 270 -13.88 3.51 7.27
N ALA A 271 -13.48 4.76 7.53
CA ALA A 271 -13.18 5.23 8.88
C ALA A 271 -14.44 5.25 9.74
N ASP A 272 -15.52 5.90 9.33
CA ASP A 272 -16.70 6.08 10.17
C ASP A 272 -17.51 4.79 10.43
N ARG A 273 -17.19 4.10 11.53
CA ARG A 273 -17.94 2.91 12.02
C ARG A 273 -19.44 3.12 12.16
N SER A 274 -19.90 4.35 12.38
CA SER A 274 -21.32 4.63 12.52
C SER A 274 -22.07 4.53 11.18
N ASN A 275 -21.35 4.52 10.05
CA ASN A 275 -21.90 4.34 8.71
C ASN A 275 -22.32 2.89 8.46
N ARG A 276 -23.47 2.51 9.02
CA ARG A 276 -24.07 1.18 8.84
C ARG A 276 -24.38 0.84 7.39
N TYR A 277 -24.70 1.82 6.56
CA TYR A 277 -24.98 1.61 5.13
C TYR A 277 -23.77 1.10 4.36
N TYR A 278 -22.56 1.52 4.77
CA TYR A 278 -21.31 1.01 4.22
C TYR A 278 -20.88 -0.28 4.93
N HIS A 279 -20.80 -0.29 6.26
CA HIS A 279 -20.19 -1.42 6.98
C HIS A 279 -21.03 -2.69 6.97
N VAL A 280 -22.37 -2.63 7.05
CA VAL A 280 -23.19 -3.84 7.06
C VAL A 280 -23.00 -4.71 5.81
N PRO A 281 -23.12 -4.18 4.57
CA PRO A 281 -22.88 -5.00 3.38
C PRO A 281 -21.40 -5.38 3.21
N VAL A 282 -20.46 -4.51 3.57
CA VAL A 282 -19.02 -4.81 3.42
C VAL A 282 -18.56 -5.87 4.43
N ASP A 283 -19.03 -5.83 5.66
CA ASP A 283 -18.73 -6.84 6.68
C ASP A 283 -19.35 -8.20 6.30
N LEU A 284 -20.50 -8.22 5.62
CA LEU A 284 -21.03 -9.44 5.01
C LEU A 284 -20.08 -9.96 3.93
N MET A 285 -19.54 -9.10 3.06
CA MET A 285 -18.54 -9.51 2.07
C MET A 285 -17.28 -10.06 2.72
N VAL A 286 -16.76 -9.43 3.79
CA VAL A 286 -15.62 -9.94 4.57
C VAL A 286 -15.91 -11.34 5.12
N LYS A 287 -17.09 -11.54 5.71
CA LYS A 287 -17.49 -12.88 6.20
C LYS A 287 -17.53 -13.89 5.06
N LEU A 288 -18.09 -13.54 3.91
CA LEU A 288 -18.14 -14.43 2.76
C LEU A 288 -16.74 -14.76 2.23
N THR A 289 -15.84 -13.78 2.13
CA THR A 289 -14.47 -14.01 1.64
C THR A 289 -13.64 -14.83 2.62
N ASP A 290 -13.83 -14.66 3.93
CA ASP A 290 -13.16 -15.47 4.97
C ASP A 290 -13.54 -16.96 4.90
N HIS A 291 -14.73 -17.30 4.38
CA HIS A 291 -15.19 -18.69 4.23
C HIS A 291 -14.74 -19.34 2.91
N ILE A 292 -14.06 -18.62 2.02
CA ILE A 292 -13.52 -19.21 0.80
C ILE A 292 -12.39 -20.17 1.18
N PRO A 293 -12.47 -21.46 0.84
CA PRO A 293 -11.44 -22.42 1.20
C PRO A 293 -10.17 -22.21 0.36
N GLN A 294 -9.02 -22.56 0.92
CA GLN A 294 -7.70 -22.30 0.30
C GLN A 294 -7.55 -22.87 -1.11
N TRP A 295 -8.21 -24.00 -1.41
CA TRP A 295 -8.20 -24.64 -2.72
C TRP A 295 -8.98 -23.87 -3.80
N ALA A 296 -9.93 -23.02 -3.40
CA ALA A 296 -10.75 -22.19 -4.29
C ALA A 296 -10.13 -20.80 -4.53
N LEU A 297 -9.11 -20.43 -3.74
CA LEU A 297 -8.44 -19.14 -3.89
C LEU A 297 -7.47 -19.14 -5.07
N PRO A 298 -7.31 -18.00 -5.76
CA PRO A 298 -6.35 -17.86 -6.85
C PRO A 298 -4.93 -18.24 -6.42
N LYS A 299 -4.14 -18.83 -7.31
CA LYS A 299 -2.74 -19.19 -7.02
C LYS A 299 -1.93 -17.93 -6.64
N LYS A 300 -0.82 -18.14 -5.92
CA LYS A 300 0.13 -17.05 -5.64
C LYS A 300 0.55 -16.42 -6.99
N PRO A 301 0.62 -15.08 -7.07
CA PRO A 301 0.92 -14.36 -8.30
C PRO A 301 2.33 -14.68 -8.78
N SER A 302 2.58 -14.50 -10.07
CA SER A 302 3.89 -14.77 -10.68
C SER A 302 4.95 -13.71 -10.39
N TRP A 303 4.53 -12.51 -9.99
CA TRP A 303 5.37 -11.33 -9.77
C TRP A 303 5.68 -11.01 -8.31
N ALA A 304 5.04 -11.70 -7.36
CA ALA A 304 5.59 -11.74 -6.01
C ALA A 304 6.90 -12.52 -6.16
N GLY A 305 7.98 -11.79 -6.42
CA GLY A 305 9.30 -12.37 -6.64
C GLY A 305 9.73 -13.25 -5.47
N GLU A 306 10.90 -13.85 -5.57
CA GLU A 306 11.49 -14.58 -4.45
C GLU A 306 11.82 -13.58 -3.33
N VAL A 307 10.85 -13.27 -2.47
CA VAL A 307 11.06 -12.49 -1.25
C VAL A 307 12.06 -13.25 -0.42
N THR A 308 13.09 -12.55 0.03
CA THR A 308 14.16 -13.16 0.78
C THR A 308 14.44 -12.32 2.01
N TRP A 309 14.55 -13.00 3.15
CA TRP A 309 15.04 -12.41 4.38
C TRP A 309 16.57 -12.30 4.40
N LYS A 310 17.25 -12.92 3.43
CA LYS A 310 18.71 -12.90 3.36
C LYS A 310 19.18 -11.55 2.85
N PRO A 311 20.12 -10.88 3.55
CA PRO A 311 20.85 -9.76 2.96
C PRO A 311 21.53 -10.25 1.68
N THR A 312 21.26 -9.60 0.55
CA THR A 312 22.03 -9.83 -0.68
C THR A 312 23.26 -8.93 -0.63
N ASP A 313 24.45 -9.49 -0.81
CA ASP A 313 25.64 -8.70 -1.11
C ASP A 313 25.37 -7.91 -2.41
N GLU A 314 25.90 -6.68 -2.51
CA GLU A 314 25.64 -5.71 -3.61
C GLU A 314 25.88 -6.22 -5.05
N SER A 315 26.33 -7.46 -5.24
CA SER A 315 26.57 -8.07 -6.55
C SER A 315 25.32 -8.57 -7.30
N GLU A 316 24.14 -8.59 -6.69
CA GLU A 316 22.91 -9.16 -7.30
C GLU A 316 21.75 -8.16 -7.42
N ALA A 317 22.03 -6.87 -7.69
CA ALA A 317 20.98 -5.99 -8.22
C ALA A 317 20.54 -6.50 -9.61
N PRO A 318 19.22 -6.62 -9.89
CA PRO A 318 18.77 -6.94 -11.23
C PRO A 318 19.20 -5.79 -12.16
N ARG A 319 19.94 -6.15 -13.23
CA ARG A 319 20.34 -5.24 -14.31
C ARG A 319 19.12 -4.77 -15.11
#